data_AF-A0A0X1L4I7-F1
#
_entry.id   AF-A0A0X1L4I7-F1
#
_cell.length_a   1.000
_cell.length_b   1.000
_cell.length_c   1.000
_cell.angle_alpha   90.00
_cell.angle_beta   90.00
_cell.angle_gamma   90.00
#
_symmetry.space_group_name_H-M   'P 1'
#
loop_
_entity.id
_entity.type
_entity.pdbx_description
1 polymer ?
#
loop_
_entity_poly.entity_id
_entity_poly.type
_entity_poly.pdbx_seq_one_letter_code
_entity_poly.pdbx_strand_id
1 'polypeptide(L)'
;MHKPTISSVIALTLLGCGGGESGNSGNTTPPVKYFNVSFLDLDNIAINTQTNCQIFGYNEDQTKKIVAYRSAPENNYQIVVHDEHGNFVRRYSNSTETNGLSSTFRFRQSDVPQNGYVSFVYSEGRDNFVSTYSKDFIPESFSIYAKNKNNNSNCLSIGSGNNSNPQTSDYKSFIHIPDENKLFFFSLNHFNQLSFEPTNKLGRDVSVNSRRGRPLLLTAYERTNQDVIQNLFSFKFRATNALGSLGQEIDLDIIDQRDTPWTVPSDVELSSAQLFVDGKQFNAPYAYLWQSLNTSSEDKYSYSNLINVDNYYLKLKGKEISPPSSPYWKFQHVSRGTSSITSHLSAENILDGFPNPEPPTLGICNDHNNTQCIKITHTQKTDNTILRLLIDSELTVPSGLPIFIKQTIYSPYHNELPVMKFDSPILDQELKEIKDFSVSWIKTPSSSITETFLYQYQDLYKRTLGSELIDPSIDNIPLLKNISAQQDQQDLLKRQPYTWVWLEE
;
A
#
# COMPACT_ATOMS: atom_id res chain seq x y z
N MET A 1 -34.16 12.68 3.68
CA MET A 1 -35.07 11.76 4.41
C MET A 1 -34.71 10.33 4.02
N HIS A 2 -34.49 9.49 5.02
CA HIS A 2 -34.16 8.04 5.01
C HIS A 2 -32.95 7.52 4.21
N LYS A 3 -31.83 7.39 4.95
CA LYS A 3 -30.76 6.40 4.76
C LYS A 3 -31.22 5.06 5.36
N PRO A 4 -30.99 3.90 4.74
CA PRO A 4 -31.09 2.62 5.43
C PRO A 4 -29.75 2.30 6.11
N THR A 5 -29.73 2.40 7.43
CA THR A 5 -28.75 1.76 8.31
C THR A 5 -29.04 0.26 8.36
N ILE A 6 -28.09 -0.58 7.92
CA ILE A 6 -28.14 -2.01 8.18
C ILE A 6 -27.70 -2.20 9.64
N SER A 7 -28.69 -2.46 10.50
CA SER A 7 -28.49 -2.84 11.90
C SER A 7 -28.16 -4.34 11.94
N SER A 8 -26.95 -4.67 12.39
CA SER A 8 -26.56 -6.06 12.68
C SER A 8 -27.22 -6.51 13.98
N VAL A 9 -28.22 -7.39 13.86
CA VAL A 9 -28.82 -8.10 15.00
C VAL A 9 -27.88 -9.23 15.42
N ILE A 10 -27.36 -9.13 16.64
CA ILE A 10 -26.63 -10.20 17.33
C ILE A 10 -27.64 -11.27 17.73
N ALA A 11 -27.55 -12.46 17.14
CA ALA A 11 -28.26 -13.64 17.61
C ALA A 11 -27.38 -14.36 18.65
N LEU A 12 -27.65 -14.11 19.93
CA LEU A 12 -27.24 -14.95 21.04
C LEU A 12 -27.97 -16.29 20.93
N THR A 13 -27.25 -17.39 20.66
CA THR A 13 -27.75 -18.75 20.90
C THR A 13 -26.83 -19.44 21.90
N LEU A 14 -27.21 -19.30 23.17
CA LEU A 14 -27.00 -20.30 24.21
C LEU A 14 -27.81 -21.57 23.88
N LEU A 15 -27.31 -22.70 24.40
CA LEU A 15 -27.93 -24.03 24.55
C LEU A 15 -27.59 -25.09 23.50
N GLY A 16 -26.92 -26.13 24.00
CA GLY A 16 -26.71 -27.41 23.33
C GLY A 16 -26.42 -28.50 24.35
N CYS A 17 -27.42 -28.86 25.16
CA CYS A 17 -27.52 -30.16 25.81
C CYS A 17 -28.90 -30.74 25.48
N GLY A 18 -28.94 -31.89 24.80
CA GLY A 18 -30.07 -32.82 24.84
C GLY A 18 -31.18 -32.70 23.78
N GLY A 19 -31.03 -33.46 22.70
CA GLY A 19 -32.01 -34.46 22.22
C GLY A 19 -33.35 -34.02 21.59
N GLY A 20 -33.67 -34.59 20.42
CA GLY A 20 -35.08 -34.80 19.99
C GLY A 20 -35.42 -34.45 18.54
N GLU A 21 -35.36 -35.47 17.69
CA GLU A 21 -36.16 -35.80 16.49
C GLU A 21 -36.95 -34.74 15.67
N SER A 22 -36.66 -34.81 14.36
CA SER A 22 -37.57 -34.68 13.20
C SER A 22 -38.00 -33.30 12.70
N GLY A 23 -37.94 -33.14 11.37
CA GLY A 23 -38.81 -32.20 10.64
C GLY A 23 -38.17 -30.91 10.12
N ASN A 24 -37.41 -31.02 9.04
CA ASN A 24 -37.35 -30.07 7.91
C ASN A 24 -37.63 -28.57 8.21
N SER A 25 -36.60 -27.80 8.54
CA SER A 25 -36.53 -26.37 8.21
C SER A 25 -35.07 -25.95 8.10
N GLY A 26 -34.68 -25.43 6.94
CA GLY A 26 -33.32 -24.99 6.67
C GLY A 26 -32.90 -23.86 7.60
N ASN A 27 -32.17 -24.21 8.66
CA ASN A 27 -31.17 -23.34 9.24
C ASN A 27 -29.85 -23.83 8.70
N THR A 28 -29.40 -23.27 7.58
CA THR A 28 -28.01 -23.42 7.17
C THR A 28 -27.16 -22.87 8.31
N THR A 29 -26.50 -23.76 9.04
CA THR A 29 -25.45 -23.38 9.99
C THR A 29 -24.56 -22.36 9.29
N PRO A 30 -24.34 -21.16 9.86
CA PRO A 30 -23.56 -20.14 9.20
C PRO A 30 -22.22 -20.74 8.77
N PRO A 31 -21.79 -20.52 7.51
CA PRO A 31 -20.57 -21.12 7.02
C PRO A 31 -19.40 -20.68 7.90
N VAL A 32 -18.64 -21.66 8.39
CA VAL A 32 -17.43 -21.40 9.18
C VAL A 32 -16.46 -20.62 8.30
N LYS A 33 -16.09 -19.41 8.74
CA LYS A 33 -15.13 -18.57 8.05
C LYS A 33 -13.70 -18.95 8.43
N TYR A 34 -12.81 -18.90 7.45
CA TYR A 34 -11.40 -19.25 7.61
C TYR A 34 -10.50 -18.09 7.15
N PHE A 35 -9.35 -17.98 7.78
CA PHE A 35 -8.19 -17.32 7.17
C PHE A 35 -7.43 -18.37 6.36
N ASN A 36 -7.07 -18.03 5.12
CA ASN A 36 -6.32 -18.90 4.22
C ASN A 36 -4.97 -18.26 3.92
N VAL A 37 -3.91 -18.94 4.31
CA VAL A 37 -2.52 -18.50 4.14
C VAL A 37 -1.87 -19.36 3.08
N SER A 38 -1.32 -18.73 2.05
CA SER A 38 -0.43 -19.38 1.09
C SER A 38 1.01 -19.02 1.40
N PHE A 39 1.88 -20.01 1.51
CA PHE A 39 3.30 -19.78 1.79
C PHE A 39 4.08 -19.76 0.47
N LEU A 40 4.77 -18.66 0.25
CA LEU A 40 5.54 -18.41 -0.97
C LEU A 40 7.00 -18.14 -0.65
N ASP A 41 7.84 -18.49 -1.61
CA ASP A 41 9.23 -18.08 -1.67
C ASP A 41 9.47 -17.25 -2.93
N LEU A 42 10.45 -16.35 -2.92
CA LEU A 42 10.71 -15.39 -3.98
C LEU A 42 12.09 -15.64 -4.60
N ASP A 43 12.21 -15.39 -5.89
CA ASP A 43 13.49 -15.45 -6.61
C ASP A 43 13.61 -14.28 -7.58
N ASN A 44 14.85 -13.80 -7.81
CA ASN A 44 15.15 -12.86 -8.86
C ASN A 44 15.84 -13.57 -10.02
N ILE A 45 15.27 -13.45 -11.22
CA ILE A 45 15.80 -14.09 -12.42
C ILE A 45 15.98 -13.06 -13.53
N ALA A 46 16.90 -13.33 -14.45
CA ALA A 46 17.09 -12.48 -15.63
C ALA A 46 15.79 -12.39 -16.45
N ILE A 47 15.51 -11.21 -17.03
CA ILE A 47 14.25 -10.90 -17.70
C ILE A 47 13.81 -11.97 -18.74
N ASN A 48 14.77 -12.52 -19.48
CA ASN A 48 14.56 -13.50 -20.57
C ASN A 48 14.47 -14.97 -20.10
N THR A 49 14.58 -15.24 -18.79
CA THR A 49 14.57 -16.60 -18.22
C THR A 49 13.17 -16.96 -17.71
N GLN A 50 12.76 -18.23 -17.81
CA GLN A 50 11.45 -18.74 -17.33
C GLN A 50 10.26 -17.83 -17.68
N THR A 51 9.90 -17.77 -18.96
CA THR A 51 8.87 -16.84 -19.50
C THR A 51 7.45 -17.12 -19.00
N ASN A 52 7.16 -18.34 -18.55
CA ASN A 52 5.84 -18.76 -18.10
C ASN A 52 5.53 -18.44 -16.62
N CYS A 53 6.49 -17.87 -15.88
CA CYS A 53 6.29 -17.47 -14.50
C CYS A 53 5.49 -16.17 -14.39
N GLN A 54 4.64 -16.09 -13.39
CA GLN A 54 3.99 -14.87 -12.96
C GLN A 54 5.02 -13.91 -12.36
N ILE A 55 4.97 -12.65 -12.80
CA ILE A 55 5.87 -11.59 -12.36
C ILE A 55 5.22 -10.85 -11.20
N PHE A 56 5.98 -10.68 -10.14
CA PHE A 56 5.58 -9.93 -8.94
C PHE A 56 6.22 -8.55 -8.87
N GLY A 57 7.39 -8.39 -9.50
CA GLY A 57 8.09 -7.10 -9.56
C GLY A 57 9.30 -7.15 -10.49
N TYR A 58 10.00 -6.02 -10.51
CA TYR A 58 11.29 -5.85 -11.20
C TYR A 58 12.28 -5.21 -10.22
N ASN A 59 13.56 -5.38 -10.49
CA ASN A 59 14.57 -4.52 -9.85
C ASN A 59 14.59 -3.13 -10.51
N GLU A 60 15.34 -2.19 -9.93
CA GLU A 60 15.33 -0.77 -10.34
C GLU A 60 15.67 -0.55 -11.83
N ASP A 61 16.67 -1.26 -12.35
CA ASP A 61 17.10 -1.17 -13.76
C ASP A 61 16.29 -2.07 -14.71
N GLN A 62 15.30 -2.80 -14.18
CA GLN A 62 14.43 -3.75 -14.90
C GLN A 62 15.19 -4.87 -15.66
N THR A 63 16.43 -5.15 -15.31
CA THR A 63 17.20 -6.28 -15.89
C THR A 63 16.78 -7.63 -15.31
N LYS A 64 16.19 -7.62 -14.12
CA LYS A 64 15.69 -8.79 -13.39
C LYS A 64 14.20 -8.65 -13.08
N LYS A 65 13.54 -9.80 -13.02
CA LYS A 65 12.15 -9.93 -12.58
C LYS A 65 12.07 -10.80 -11.33
N ILE A 66 11.11 -10.47 -10.47
CA ILE A 66 10.82 -11.22 -9.26
C ILE A 66 9.68 -12.18 -9.56
N VAL A 67 9.92 -13.46 -9.27
CA VAL A 67 8.95 -14.56 -9.43
C VAL A 67 8.76 -15.26 -8.09
N ALA A 68 7.62 -15.93 -7.93
CA ALA A 68 7.29 -16.63 -6.68
C ALA A 68 7.11 -18.14 -6.91
N TYR A 69 7.40 -18.93 -5.87
CA TYR A 69 7.27 -20.37 -5.82
C TYR A 69 6.41 -20.77 -4.62
N ARG A 70 5.61 -21.84 -4.76
CA ARG A 70 4.94 -22.43 -3.58
C ARG A 70 5.98 -23.08 -2.69
N SER A 71 5.97 -22.70 -1.42
CA SER A 71 6.94 -23.12 -0.42
C SER A 71 6.22 -23.60 0.84
N ALA A 72 6.77 -24.60 1.53
CA ALA A 72 6.33 -24.95 2.88
C ALA A 72 7.28 -24.26 3.88
N PRO A 73 6.79 -23.62 4.95
CA PRO A 73 7.65 -22.95 5.91
C PRO A 73 8.71 -23.87 6.55
N GLU A 74 9.84 -23.30 6.94
CA GLU A 74 10.86 -24.00 7.74
C GLU A 74 10.33 -24.43 9.12
N ASN A 75 11.04 -25.34 9.79
CA ASN A 75 10.61 -25.91 11.08
C ASN A 75 10.58 -24.91 12.25
N ASN A 76 11.35 -23.84 12.15
CA ASN A 76 11.42 -22.71 13.08
C ASN A 76 10.37 -21.62 12.76
N TYR A 77 9.42 -21.90 11.86
CA TYR A 77 8.30 -21.02 11.56
C TYR A 77 7.06 -21.40 12.37
N GLN A 78 6.34 -20.41 12.88
CA GLN A 78 5.09 -20.61 13.63
C GLN A 78 4.11 -19.47 13.41
N ILE A 79 2.82 -19.77 13.54
CA ILE A 79 1.73 -18.79 13.59
C ILE A 79 1.20 -18.78 15.02
N VAL A 80 1.13 -17.61 15.66
CA VAL A 80 0.67 -17.46 17.04
C VAL A 80 -0.55 -16.53 17.07
N VAL A 81 -1.59 -16.93 17.78
CA VAL A 81 -2.79 -16.14 18.01
C VAL A 81 -2.71 -15.54 19.40
N HIS A 82 -3.03 -14.25 19.49
CA HIS A 82 -3.03 -13.48 20.72
C HIS A 82 -4.42 -12.89 21.01
N ASP A 83 -4.71 -12.65 22.28
CA ASP A 83 -5.86 -11.84 22.70
C ASP A 83 -5.61 -10.33 22.48
N GLU A 84 -6.55 -9.49 22.87
CA GLU A 84 -6.45 -8.03 22.72
C GLU A 84 -5.34 -7.39 23.58
N HIS A 85 -4.81 -8.13 24.56
CA HIS A 85 -3.73 -7.71 25.46
C HIS A 85 -2.40 -8.37 25.10
N GLY A 86 -2.31 -9.04 23.94
CA GLY A 86 -1.10 -9.68 23.47
C GLY A 86 -0.76 -11.01 24.14
N ASN A 87 -1.61 -11.53 25.03
CA ASN A 87 -1.36 -12.81 25.68
C ASN A 87 -1.53 -13.96 24.69
N PHE A 88 -0.78 -15.04 24.91
CA PHE A 88 -0.87 -16.25 24.11
C PHE A 88 -2.25 -16.91 24.19
N VAL A 89 -2.82 -17.25 23.03
CA VAL A 89 -4.06 -18.03 22.91
C VAL A 89 -3.78 -19.40 22.29
N ARG A 90 -3.07 -19.41 21.15
CA ARG A 90 -2.83 -20.64 20.38
C ARG A 90 -1.62 -20.51 19.47
N ARG A 91 -0.94 -21.63 19.18
CA ARG A 91 0.15 -21.73 18.20
C ARG A 91 -0.14 -22.81 17.15
N TYR A 92 0.27 -22.54 15.92
CA TYR A 92 0.33 -23.47 14.80
C TYR A 92 1.76 -23.58 14.28
N SER A 93 2.31 -24.79 14.20
CA SER A 93 3.67 -25.07 13.70
C SER A 93 3.75 -26.45 13.05
N ASN A 94 4.90 -26.77 12.45
CA ASN A 94 5.16 -28.13 11.92
C ASN A 94 5.06 -29.23 12.98
N SER A 95 5.26 -28.89 14.27
CA SER A 95 5.18 -29.84 15.38
C SER A 95 3.79 -29.95 16.02
N THR A 96 2.94 -28.92 15.93
CA THR A 96 1.60 -28.95 16.52
C THR A 96 0.54 -29.45 15.55
N GLU A 97 0.73 -29.26 14.24
CA GLU A 97 -0.25 -29.63 13.23
C GLU A 97 -0.02 -31.04 12.70
N THR A 98 -1.08 -31.85 12.63
CA THR A 98 -1.03 -33.28 12.21
C THR A 98 -0.38 -33.48 10.84
N ASN A 99 -0.48 -32.49 9.95
CA ASN A 99 0.13 -32.51 8.60
C ASN A 99 1.22 -31.43 8.42
N GLY A 100 1.65 -30.80 9.51
CA GLY A 100 2.51 -29.62 9.49
C GLY A 100 1.91 -28.41 8.77
N LEU A 101 2.70 -27.34 8.67
CA LEU A 101 2.40 -26.19 7.82
C LEU A 101 2.81 -26.56 6.38
N SER A 102 1.84 -27.04 5.59
CA SER A 102 2.07 -27.25 4.15
C SER A 102 2.20 -25.92 3.39
N SER A 103 2.39 -25.94 2.06
CA SER A 103 2.41 -24.71 1.25
C SER A 103 1.14 -23.85 1.31
N THR A 104 0.06 -24.40 1.85
CA THR A 104 -1.13 -23.66 2.25
C THR A 104 -1.57 -24.07 3.64
N PHE A 105 -2.04 -23.13 4.43
CA PHE A 105 -2.60 -23.38 5.75
C PHE A 105 -3.90 -22.60 5.95
N ARG A 106 -4.82 -23.16 6.72
CA ARG A 106 -6.07 -22.48 7.07
C ARG A 106 -6.42 -22.71 8.53
N PHE A 107 -6.92 -21.67 9.18
CA PHE A 107 -7.42 -21.71 10.55
C PHE A 107 -8.69 -20.88 10.66
N ARG A 108 -9.52 -21.15 11.68
CA ARG A 108 -10.84 -20.51 11.76
C ARG A 108 -10.69 -19.06 12.20
N GLN A 109 -11.50 -18.16 11.63
CA GLN A 109 -11.53 -16.77 12.08
C GLN A 109 -12.06 -16.64 13.52
N SER A 110 -12.85 -17.62 13.97
CA SER A 110 -13.34 -17.71 15.36
C SER A 110 -12.24 -18.04 16.37
N ASP A 111 -11.10 -18.58 15.91
CA ASP A 111 -9.99 -18.93 16.80
C ASP A 111 -9.20 -17.68 17.22
N VAL A 112 -9.38 -16.55 16.51
CA VAL A 112 -8.80 -15.26 16.86
C VAL A 112 -9.84 -14.45 17.65
N PRO A 113 -9.55 -14.07 18.92
CA PRO A 113 -10.45 -13.24 19.72
C PRO A 113 -10.84 -11.93 19.04
N GLN A 114 -11.93 -11.31 19.49
CA GLN A 114 -12.28 -9.95 19.06
C GLN A 114 -11.14 -9.01 19.49
N ASN A 115 -10.73 -8.10 18.59
CA ASN A 115 -9.57 -7.21 18.77
C ASN A 115 -8.22 -7.94 19.01
N GLY A 116 -8.18 -9.27 18.84
CA GLY A 116 -6.96 -10.06 18.98
C GLY A 116 -6.01 -9.89 17.80
N TYR A 117 -4.85 -10.53 17.90
CA TYR A 117 -3.77 -10.43 16.92
C TYR A 117 -3.34 -11.80 16.42
N VAL A 118 -2.73 -11.83 15.23
CA VAL A 118 -2.05 -13.00 14.67
C VAL A 118 -0.62 -12.62 14.31
N SER A 119 0.33 -13.36 14.87
CA SER A 119 1.76 -13.20 14.64
C SER A 119 2.30 -14.33 13.77
N PHE A 120 3.05 -13.96 12.74
CA PHE A 120 3.87 -14.87 11.94
C PHE A 120 5.31 -14.74 12.40
N VAL A 121 5.86 -15.81 12.96
CA VAL A 121 7.16 -15.80 13.63
C VAL A 121 8.12 -16.72 12.90
N TYR A 122 9.30 -16.19 12.60
CA TYR A 122 10.45 -16.95 12.10
C TYR A 122 11.64 -16.69 13.04
N SER A 123 12.29 -17.76 13.51
CA SER A 123 13.40 -17.67 14.46
C SER A 123 14.69 -18.24 13.88
N GLU A 124 15.74 -17.45 13.75
CA GLU A 124 17.05 -17.87 13.22
C GLU A 124 18.17 -17.56 14.20
N GLY A 125 18.73 -18.59 14.83
CA GLY A 125 19.75 -18.42 15.85
C GLY A 125 19.23 -17.64 17.05
N ARG A 126 19.67 -16.39 17.20
CA ARG A 126 19.27 -15.48 18.30
C ARG A 126 18.34 -14.36 17.86
N ASP A 127 18.02 -14.30 16.57
CA ASP A 127 17.20 -13.27 15.96
C ASP A 127 15.80 -13.83 15.69
N ASN A 128 14.78 -13.08 16.09
CA ASN A 128 13.38 -13.46 15.92
C ASN A 128 12.67 -12.40 15.10
N PHE A 129 12.03 -12.82 14.02
CA PHE A 129 11.33 -11.96 13.08
C PHE A 129 9.84 -12.21 13.22
N VAL A 130 9.10 -11.17 13.59
CA VAL A 130 7.68 -11.27 13.91
C VAL A 130 6.90 -10.26 13.08
N SER A 131 5.90 -10.73 12.35
CA SER A 131 4.90 -9.87 11.70
C SER A 131 3.54 -10.11 12.33
N THR A 132 3.03 -9.10 13.03
CA THR A 132 1.81 -9.14 13.84
C THR A 132 0.72 -8.32 13.19
N TYR A 133 -0.47 -8.88 13.04
CA TYR A 133 -1.62 -8.22 12.44
C TYR A 133 -2.80 -8.29 13.40
N SER A 134 -3.43 -7.13 13.66
CA SER A 134 -4.76 -7.11 14.27
C SER A 134 -5.74 -7.88 13.38
N LYS A 135 -6.66 -8.63 13.99
CA LYS A 135 -7.64 -9.48 13.30
C LYS A 135 -8.36 -8.76 12.16
N ASP A 136 -8.71 -7.49 12.37
CA ASP A 136 -9.50 -6.69 11.43
C ASP A 136 -8.74 -6.33 10.14
N PHE A 137 -7.42 -6.53 10.11
CA PHE A 137 -6.58 -6.24 8.95
C PHE A 137 -6.15 -7.48 8.19
N ILE A 138 -6.47 -8.68 8.66
CA ILE A 138 -6.06 -9.91 7.99
C ILE A 138 -7.07 -10.21 6.88
N PRO A 139 -6.66 -10.22 5.59
CA PRO A 139 -7.56 -10.60 4.52
C PRO A 139 -7.99 -12.07 4.67
N GLU A 140 -9.16 -12.43 4.15
CA GLU A 140 -9.63 -13.84 4.21
C GLU A 140 -8.67 -14.81 3.48
N SER A 141 -7.94 -14.32 2.48
CA SER A 141 -6.92 -15.06 1.74
C SER A 141 -5.75 -14.17 1.42
N PHE A 142 -4.54 -14.61 1.79
CA PHE A 142 -3.30 -13.89 1.52
C PHE A 142 -2.13 -14.84 1.34
N SER A 143 -1.03 -14.31 0.80
CA SER A 143 0.20 -15.06 0.63
C SER A 143 1.31 -14.46 1.49
N ILE A 144 2.08 -15.24 2.23
CA ILE A 144 3.17 -14.73 3.06
C ILE A 144 4.49 -15.41 2.68
N TYR A 145 5.58 -14.67 2.84
CA TYR A 145 6.92 -15.19 2.64
C TYR A 145 7.25 -16.25 3.71
N ALA A 146 7.81 -17.39 3.29
CA ALA A 146 8.02 -18.57 4.14
C ALA A 146 9.49 -19.01 4.26
N LYS A 147 10.41 -18.28 3.61
CA LYS A 147 11.87 -18.51 3.62
C LYS A 147 12.27 -19.99 3.50
N ASN A 148 11.75 -20.69 2.50
CA ASN A 148 12.20 -22.04 2.22
C ASN A 148 12.08 -22.32 0.72
N LYS A 149 13.18 -22.14 -0.02
CA LYS A 149 13.25 -22.64 -1.39
C LYS A 149 13.36 -24.15 -1.34
N ASN A 150 12.24 -24.83 -1.13
CA ASN A 150 12.15 -26.23 -1.51
C ASN A 150 12.68 -26.34 -2.94
N ASN A 151 13.31 -27.46 -3.31
CA ASN A 151 13.82 -27.74 -4.68
C ASN A 151 12.73 -27.71 -5.79
N ASN A 152 11.56 -27.13 -5.50
CA ASN A 152 10.46 -26.86 -6.39
C ASN A 152 10.91 -25.88 -7.48
N SER A 153 11.19 -26.41 -8.67
CA SER A 153 11.60 -25.66 -9.85
C SER A 153 10.45 -24.95 -10.56
N ASN A 154 9.20 -25.21 -10.14
CA ASN A 154 8.00 -24.68 -10.79
C ASN A 154 7.51 -23.43 -10.06
N CYS A 155 7.82 -22.27 -10.63
CA CYS A 155 7.26 -20.99 -10.23
C CYS A 155 5.73 -20.98 -10.41
N LEU A 156 5.05 -20.04 -9.75
CA LEU A 156 3.64 -19.77 -10.00
C LEU A 156 3.45 -19.43 -11.48
N SER A 157 2.67 -20.25 -12.19
CA SER A 157 2.45 -20.09 -13.62
C SER A 157 1.32 -19.13 -13.93
N ILE A 158 1.42 -18.51 -15.11
CA ILE A 158 0.35 -17.72 -15.71
C ILE A 158 -0.85 -18.65 -16.01
N GLY A 159 -1.86 -18.65 -15.13
CA GLY A 159 -3.10 -19.39 -15.39
C GLY A 159 -3.87 -18.84 -16.59
N SER A 160 -4.68 -19.68 -17.25
CA SER A 160 -5.51 -19.34 -18.42
C SER A 160 -6.62 -18.31 -18.17
N GLY A 161 -6.87 -17.93 -16.92
CA GLY A 161 -7.76 -16.84 -16.54
C GLY A 161 -6.98 -15.57 -16.16
N ASN A 162 -6.91 -14.58 -17.04
CA ASN A 162 -6.53 -13.17 -16.80
C ASN A 162 -5.25 -12.86 -16.01
N ASN A 163 -4.38 -13.83 -15.71
CA ASN A 163 -3.14 -13.66 -14.96
C ASN A 163 -1.92 -13.43 -15.87
N SER A 164 -2.12 -12.89 -17.08
CA SER A 164 -1.03 -12.55 -17.99
C SER A 164 -0.16 -11.45 -17.38
N ASN A 165 1.15 -11.66 -17.39
CA ASN A 165 2.11 -10.60 -17.10
C ASN A 165 1.83 -9.40 -18.01
N PRO A 166 1.94 -8.15 -17.50
CA PRO A 166 1.73 -6.96 -18.30
C PRO A 166 2.57 -7.00 -19.56
N GLN A 167 1.93 -6.74 -20.70
CA GLN A 167 2.61 -6.58 -21.97
C GLN A 167 2.70 -5.09 -22.27
N THR A 168 3.86 -4.63 -22.72
CA THR A 168 4.06 -3.25 -23.16
C THR A 168 4.25 -3.18 -24.68
N SER A 169 3.99 -1.99 -25.23
CA SER A 169 4.18 -1.65 -26.63
C SER A 169 4.53 -0.18 -26.78
N ASP A 170 5.29 0.14 -27.82
CA ASP A 170 5.55 1.52 -28.20
C ASP A 170 4.34 2.07 -28.95
N TYR A 171 3.85 3.20 -28.45
CA TYR A 171 2.75 3.97 -29.01
C TYR A 171 3.27 5.29 -29.54
N LYS A 172 2.76 5.71 -30.70
CA LYS A 172 3.08 6.98 -31.33
C LYS A 172 1.79 7.71 -31.66
N SER A 173 1.83 9.04 -31.64
CA SER A 173 0.71 9.88 -32.04
C SER A 173 1.23 11.17 -32.65
N PHE A 174 0.46 11.73 -33.57
CA PHE A 174 0.72 13.02 -34.18
C PHE A 174 -0.39 13.99 -33.74
N ILE A 175 -0.03 15.06 -33.04
CA ILE A 175 -0.98 15.98 -32.38
C ILE A 175 -1.06 17.31 -33.13
N HIS A 176 -2.28 17.77 -33.41
CA HIS A 176 -2.51 19.08 -34.04
C HIS A 176 -2.10 20.22 -33.09
N ILE A 177 -1.56 21.32 -33.64
CA ILE A 177 -1.21 22.51 -32.84
C ILE A 177 -2.51 23.25 -32.47
N PRO A 178 -2.87 23.37 -31.18
CA PRO A 178 -4.14 23.97 -30.79
C PRO A 178 -4.25 25.48 -31.09
N ASP A 179 -3.11 26.19 -31.12
CA ASP A 179 -3.01 27.63 -31.39
C ASP A 179 -1.65 27.98 -32.00
N GLU A 180 -1.62 28.31 -33.29
CA GLU A 180 -0.37 28.61 -34.02
C GLU A 180 0.39 29.83 -33.48
N ASN A 181 -0.21 30.65 -32.61
CA ASN A 181 0.44 31.80 -32.00
C ASN A 181 1.19 31.46 -30.71
N LYS A 182 1.14 30.21 -30.26
CA LYS A 182 1.73 29.76 -28.99
C LYS A 182 2.72 28.62 -29.20
N LEU A 183 3.59 28.45 -28.21
CA LEU A 183 4.52 27.34 -28.14
C LEU A 183 3.98 26.27 -27.21
N PHE A 184 4.13 25.01 -27.60
CA PHE A 184 3.63 23.87 -26.84
C PHE A 184 4.67 22.77 -26.63
N PHE A 185 4.54 22.08 -25.50
CA PHE A 185 5.04 20.71 -25.30
C PHE A 185 3.90 19.72 -25.44
N PHE A 186 4.11 18.66 -26.21
CA PHE A 186 3.15 17.58 -26.39
C PHE A 186 3.57 16.35 -25.59
N SER A 187 2.61 15.65 -24.98
CA SER A 187 2.88 14.41 -24.23
C SER A 187 1.82 13.33 -24.45
N LEU A 188 2.23 12.09 -24.22
CA LEU A 188 1.38 10.91 -24.07
C LEU A 188 1.50 10.39 -22.64
N ASN A 189 0.66 10.93 -21.75
CA ASN A 189 0.64 10.51 -20.37
C ASN A 189 -0.03 9.13 -20.25
N HIS A 190 0.57 8.25 -19.44
CA HIS A 190 0.13 6.87 -19.31
C HIS A 190 -0.14 6.46 -17.86
N PHE A 191 -0.91 5.38 -17.72
CA PHE A 191 -1.11 4.73 -16.43
C PHE A 191 0.24 4.41 -15.76
N ASN A 192 0.34 4.71 -14.46
CA ASN A 192 1.52 4.55 -13.63
C ASN A 192 2.73 5.44 -13.92
N GLN A 193 2.56 6.50 -14.69
CA GLN A 193 3.53 7.58 -14.73
C GLN A 193 3.71 8.19 -13.31
N LEU A 194 4.97 8.44 -12.92
CA LEU A 194 5.37 8.96 -11.61
C LEU A 194 5.96 10.37 -11.67
N SER A 195 6.46 10.78 -12.83
CA SER A 195 7.01 12.10 -13.06
C SER A 195 6.59 12.58 -14.44
N PHE A 196 6.51 13.90 -14.58
CA PHE A 196 6.53 14.50 -15.89
C PHE A 196 7.97 14.44 -16.39
N GLU A 197 8.22 13.66 -17.44
CA GLU A 197 9.44 13.75 -18.23
C GLU A 197 9.09 14.69 -19.38
N PRO A 198 9.54 15.97 -19.38
CA PRO A 198 9.47 16.79 -20.58
C PRO A 198 10.41 16.13 -21.58
N THR A 199 9.91 15.18 -22.36
CA THR A 199 10.60 14.84 -23.60
C THR A 199 10.51 16.09 -24.43
N ASN A 200 11.63 16.82 -24.53
CA ASN A 200 11.88 17.95 -25.43
C ASN A 200 11.74 17.49 -26.88
N LYS A 201 10.56 17.03 -27.27
CA LYS A 201 10.20 16.82 -28.66
C LYS A 201 9.60 18.14 -29.10
N LEU A 202 10.48 18.99 -29.61
CA LEU A 202 10.14 20.03 -30.58
C LEU A 202 9.50 19.33 -31.78
N GLY A 203 8.23 18.94 -31.67
CA GLY A 203 7.57 18.12 -32.66
C GLY A 203 6.19 17.65 -32.22
N ARG A 204 5.25 17.67 -33.15
CA ARG A 204 3.89 17.14 -33.02
C ARG A 204 3.86 15.60 -32.88
N ASP A 205 4.98 14.92 -33.16
CA ASP A 205 5.15 13.47 -33.01
C ASP A 205 5.62 13.12 -31.60
N VAL A 206 4.76 12.45 -30.86
CA VAL A 206 4.98 11.98 -29.49
C VAL A 206 4.93 10.48 -29.42
N SER A 207 5.78 9.89 -28.58
CA SER A 207 5.90 8.44 -28.45
C SER A 207 6.09 8.02 -27.00
N VAL A 208 5.49 6.90 -26.60
CA VAL A 208 5.60 6.35 -25.24
C VAL A 208 5.58 4.83 -25.27
N ASN A 209 6.36 4.19 -24.40
CA ASN A 209 6.21 2.76 -24.12
C ASN A 209 5.15 2.59 -23.02
N SER A 210 4.05 1.88 -23.31
CA SER A 210 2.97 1.71 -22.34
C SER A 210 2.31 0.34 -22.42
N ARG A 211 1.48 0.02 -21.42
CA ARG A 211 0.75 -1.25 -21.35
C ARG A 211 -0.22 -1.39 -22.53
N ARG A 212 -0.25 -2.59 -23.13
CA ARG A 212 -1.17 -2.92 -24.20
C ARG A 212 -2.63 -2.77 -23.79
N GLY A 213 -3.43 -2.19 -24.69
CA GLY A 213 -4.88 -2.08 -24.53
C GLY A 213 -5.33 -1.10 -23.44
N ARG A 214 -4.41 -0.29 -22.89
CA ARG A 214 -4.76 0.81 -21.98
C ARG A 214 -4.88 2.11 -22.78
N PRO A 215 -5.84 3.00 -22.45
CA PRO A 215 -5.90 4.30 -23.08
C PRO A 215 -4.76 5.20 -22.59
N LEU A 216 -4.47 6.23 -23.38
CA LEU A 216 -3.48 7.27 -23.09
C LEU A 216 -4.16 8.63 -22.98
N LEU A 217 -3.55 9.52 -22.22
CA LEU A 217 -3.93 10.91 -22.11
C LEU A 217 -2.96 11.75 -22.96
N LEU A 218 -3.45 12.26 -24.08
CA LEU A 218 -2.74 13.20 -24.93
C LEU A 218 -2.88 14.59 -24.30
N THR A 219 -1.78 15.34 -24.23
CA THR A 219 -1.77 16.69 -23.66
C THR A 219 -0.92 17.64 -24.48
N ALA A 220 -1.31 18.91 -24.49
CA ALA A 220 -0.47 20.01 -24.92
C ALA A 220 -0.33 21.03 -23.77
N TYR A 221 0.89 21.28 -23.35
CA TYR A 221 1.23 22.27 -22.33
C TYR A 221 1.80 23.52 -23.00
N GLU A 222 1.27 24.69 -22.66
CA GLU A 222 1.89 25.98 -23.02
C GLU A 222 3.31 26.05 -22.45
N ARG A 223 4.22 26.68 -23.20
CA ARG A 223 5.59 26.91 -22.76
C ARG A 223 6.09 28.29 -23.12
N THR A 224 7.10 28.75 -22.38
CA THR A 224 7.87 29.95 -22.73
C THR A 224 8.90 29.64 -23.83
N ASN A 225 9.49 30.70 -24.38
CA ASN A 225 10.65 30.60 -25.28
C ASN A 225 11.90 29.97 -24.63
N GLN A 226 11.91 29.79 -23.30
CA GLN A 226 12.99 29.18 -22.52
C GLN A 226 12.68 27.72 -22.16
N ASP A 227 11.71 27.10 -22.85
CA ASP A 227 11.34 25.70 -22.66
C ASP A 227 10.77 25.38 -21.26
N VAL A 228 10.19 26.38 -20.60
CA VAL A 228 9.52 26.23 -19.29
C VAL A 228 8.03 25.98 -19.50
N ILE A 229 7.51 24.89 -18.92
CA ILE A 229 6.07 24.56 -18.91
C ILE A 229 5.32 25.62 -18.10
N GLN A 230 4.24 26.16 -18.67
CA GLN A 230 3.40 27.16 -18.01
C GLN A 230 2.08 26.56 -17.51
N ASN A 231 1.25 26.05 -18.43
CA ASN A 231 -0.09 25.57 -18.11
C ASN A 231 -0.48 24.44 -19.07
N LEU A 232 -1.32 23.51 -18.60
CA LEU A 232 -1.97 22.56 -19.48
C LEU A 232 -3.04 23.28 -20.32
N PHE A 233 -2.92 23.24 -21.65
CA PHE A 233 -3.78 23.99 -22.56
C PHE A 233 -4.91 23.17 -23.18
N SER A 234 -4.62 21.93 -23.55
CA SER A 234 -5.60 21.04 -24.17
C SER A 234 -5.27 19.59 -23.88
N PHE A 235 -6.27 18.73 -23.97
CA PHE A 235 -6.13 17.33 -23.63
C PHE A 235 -7.04 16.43 -24.47
N LYS A 236 -6.75 15.13 -24.48
CA LYS A 236 -7.68 14.11 -25.00
C LYS A 236 -7.36 12.72 -24.48
N PHE A 237 -8.39 11.99 -24.07
CA PHE A 237 -8.25 10.54 -23.85
C PHE A 237 -8.42 9.78 -25.16
N ARG A 238 -7.50 8.84 -25.44
CA ARG A 238 -7.56 7.98 -26.62
C ARG A 238 -7.23 6.54 -26.27
N ALA A 239 -8.04 5.62 -26.81
CA ALA A 239 -7.68 4.21 -26.84
C ALA A 239 -6.43 4.01 -27.70
N THR A 240 -5.59 3.04 -27.34
CA THR A 240 -4.30 2.79 -28.00
C THR A 240 -4.41 2.36 -29.47
N ASN A 241 -5.57 1.82 -29.88
CA ASN A 241 -5.88 1.50 -31.28
C ASN A 241 -6.40 2.70 -32.09
N ALA A 242 -6.61 3.85 -31.46
CA ALA A 242 -7.16 5.07 -32.06
C ALA A 242 -6.17 6.25 -32.00
N LEU A 243 -4.88 5.96 -31.87
CA LEU A 243 -3.81 6.96 -31.93
C LEU A 243 -3.54 7.39 -33.38
N GLY A 244 -3.15 8.64 -33.55
CA GLY A 244 -2.91 9.24 -34.86
C GLY A 244 -1.61 8.72 -35.48
N SER A 245 -1.47 8.90 -36.80
CA SER A 245 -0.23 8.61 -37.53
C SER A 245 0.35 9.91 -38.10
N LEU A 246 1.59 9.90 -38.62
CA LEU A 246 2.25 11.09 -39.19
C LEU A 246 1.44 11.80 -40.30
N GLY A 247 0.39 11.19 -40.86
CA GLY A 247 -0.53 11.80 -41.82
C GLY A 247 -1.96 12.08 -41.30
N GLN A 248 -2.26 11.73 -40.05
CA GLN A 248 -3.56 11.94 -39.43
C GLN A 248 -3.36 12.56 -38.04
N GLU A 249 -3.42 13.89 -38.00
CA GLU A 249 -3.32 14.66 -36.76
C GLU A 249 -4.54 14.42 -35.86
N ILE A 250 -4.31 14.42 -34.55
CA ILE A 250 -5.37 14.39 -33.54
C ILE A 250 -5.57 15.80 -32.98
N ASP A 251 -6.78 16.31 -33.12
CA ASP A 251 -7.25 17.51 -32.42
C ASP A 251 -7.47 17.24 -30.93
N LEU A 252 -6.95 18.11 -30.07
CA LEU A 252 -7.16 18.08 -28.63
C LEU A 252 -8.34 18.98 -28.23
N ASP A 253 -8.96 18.69 -27.10
CA ASP A 253 -10.05 19.48 -26.56
C ASP A 253 -9.44 20.62 -25.70
N ILE A 254 -9.74 21.88 -26.04
CA ILE A 254 -9.20 23.06 -25.36
C ILE A 254 -9.72 23.13 -23.92
N ILE A 255 -8.83 23.53 -23.00
CA ILE A 255 -9.16 23.76 -21.61
C ILE A 255 -9.54 25.23 -21.40
N ASP A 256 -10.80 25.44 -21.06
CA ASP A 256 -11.35 26.79 -20.82
C ASP A 256 -10.93 27.35 -19.45
N GLN A 257 -10.84 26.50 -18.43
CA GLN A 257 -10.53 26.93 -17.06
C GLN A 257 -9.02 26.81 -16.81
N ARG A 258 -8.32 27.90 -17.13
CA ARG A 258 -6.88 28.05 -16.93
C ARG A 258 -6.61 29.01 -15.77
N ASP A 259 -5.36 29.04 -15.32
CA ASP A 259 -4.88 30.02 -14.34
C ASP A 259 -5.53 29.95 -12.94
N THR A 260 -6.01 28.78 -12.53
CA THR A 260 -6.55 28.59 -11.17
C THR A 260 -5.42 28.64 -10.16
N PRO A 261 -5.53 29.41 -9.05
CA PRO A 261 -4.41 29.58 -8.13
C PRO A 261 -4.05 28.27 -7.41
N TRP A 262 -2.75 28.05 -7.26
CA TRP A 262 -2.16 27.00 -6.44
C TRP A 262 -1.27 27.64 -5.37
N THR A 263 -1.49 27.25 -4.12
CA THR A 263 -0.72 27.71 -2.97
C THR A 263 -0.08 26.52 -2.26
N VAL A 264 1.19 26.68 -1.91
CA VAL A 264 1.92 25.68 -1.13
C VAL A 264 1.46 25.77 0.33
N PRO A 265 1.16 24.64 0.99
CA PRO A 265 0.79 24.63 2.41
C PRO A 265 1.90 25.15 3.33
N SER A 266 1.52 25.84 4.39
CA SER A 266 2.46 26.54 5.29
C SER A 266 3.03 25.67 6.41
N ASP A 267 2.43 24.51 6.68
CA ASP A 267 2.81 23.56 7.74
C ASP A 267 3.88 22.55 7.28
N VAL A 268 4.19 22.50 5.98
CA VAL A 268 5.05 21.47 5.39
C VAL A 268 5.97 21.99 4.28
N GLU A 269 7.09 21.29 4.07
CA GLU A 269 7.96 21.44 2.90
C GLU A 269 7.62 20.35 1.86
N LEU A 270 7.30 20.75 0.62
CA LEU A 270 6.93 19.82 -0.45
C LEU A 270 8.13 19.42 -1.31
N SER A 271 8.25 18.12 -1.55
CA SER A 271 9.16 17.53 -2.55
C SER A 271 8.47 17.23 -3.89
N SER A 272 7.14 17.10 -3.88
CA SER A 272 6.34 16.83 -5.08
C SER A 272 4.90 17.30 -4.89
N ALA A 273 4.34 17.90 -5.93
CA ALA A 273 2.92 18.23 -6.03
C ALA A 273 2.42 17.88 -7.45
N GLN A 274 1.44 17.00 -7.54
CA GLN A 274 0.96 16.45 -8.82
C GLN A 274 -0.56 16.39 -8.83
N LEU A 275 -1.17 16.93 -9.88
CA LEU A 275 -2.59 16.76 -10.15
C LEU A 275 -2.77 15.54 -11.07
N PHE A 276 -3.64 14.62 -10.67
CA PHE A 276 -4.06 13.47 -11.45
C PHE A 276 -5.54 13.59 -11.84
N VAL A 277 -5.90 12.95 -12.94
CA VAL A 277 -7.30 12.80 -13.38
C VAL A 277 -7.66 11.34 -13.60
N ASP A 278 -8.90 10.99 -13.26
CA ASP A 278 -9.54 9.71 -13.63
C ASP A 278 -10.49 9.92 -14.83
N GLY A 279 -10.09 9.39 -15.98
CA GLY A 279 -10.83 9.49 -17.23
C GLY A 279 -11.92 8.43 -17.40
N LYS A 280 -12.52 7.88 -16.33
CA LYS A 280 -13.52 6.79 -16.41
C LYS A 280 -14.65 7.03 -17.44
N GLN A 281 -15.12 8.26 -17.54
CA GLN A 281 -16.15 8.69 -18.50
C GLN A 281 -15.67 8.66 -19.98
N PHE A 282 -14.36 8.59 -20.20
CA PHE A 282 -13.71 8.42 -21.50
C PHE A 282 -13.13 7.01 -21.66
N ASN A 283 -13.66 6.02 -20.93
CA ASN A 283 -13.14 4.65 -20.89
C ASN A 283 -11.67 4.54 -20.46
N ALA A 284 -11.19 5.48 -19.64
CA ALA A 284 -9.84 5.51 -19.08
C ALA A 284 -9.85 5.51 -17.54
N PRO A 285 -10.30 4.41 -16.89
CA PRO A 285 -10.60 4.36 -15.45
C PRO A 285 -9.36 4.20 -14.56
N TYR A 286 -8.37 5.07 -14.73
CA TYR A 286 -7.08 5.06 -14.04
C TYR A 286 -6.60 6.49 -13.76
N ALA A 287 -5.63 6.66 -12.86
CA ALA A 287 -4.99 7.94 -12.59
C ALA A 287 -3.98 8.27 -13.69
N TYR A 288 -4.26 9.32 -14.45
CA TYR A 288 -3.34 9.90 -15.41
C TYR A 288 -2.80 11.21 -14.87
N LEU A 289 -1.48 11.40 -14.96
CA LEU A 289 -0.87 12.67 -14.59
C LEU A 289 -1.48 13.77 -15.46
N TRP A 290 -2.06 14.78 -14.84
CA TRP A 290 -2.71 15.90 -15.50
C TRP A 290 -1.72 17.05 -15.66
N GLN A 291 -1.15 17.52 -14.54
CA GLN A 291 -0.07 18.50 -14.51
C GLN A 291 0.72 18.40 -13.21
N SER A 292 1.98 18.80 -13.24
CA SER A 292 2.77 19.04 -12.02
C SER A 292 2.52 20.46 -11.52
N LEU A 293 2.62 20.66 -10.21
CA LEU A 293 2.46 21.96 -9.56
C LEU A 293 3.77 22.37 -8.88
N ASN A 294 4.06 23.66 -8.79
CA ASN A 294 5.22 24.17 -8.05
C ASN A 294 5.17 23.77 -6.57
N THR A 295 6.32 23.44 -5.98
CA THR A 295 6.42 23.01 -4.58
C THR A 295 6.98 24.06 -3.63
N SER A 296 7.44 25.21 -4.13
CA SER A 296 8.13 26.24 -3.35
C SER A 296 7.57 27.65 -3.50
N SER A 297 6.71 27.90 -4.47
CA SER A 297 6.04 29.19 -4.67
C SER A 297 4.59 29.02 -5.09
N GLU A 298 3.83 30.10 -4.99
CA GLU A 298 2.53 30.19 -5.67
C GLU A 298 2.68 29.87 -7.15
N ASP A 299 1.67 29.20 -7.70
CA ASP A 299 1.61 28.78 -9.09
C ASP A 299 0.16 28.78 -9.56
N LYS A 300 -0.06 28.26 -10.76
CA LYS A 300 -1.39 28.08 -11.31
C LYS A 300 -1.57 26.70 -11.92
N TYR A 301 -2.83 26.34 -12.09
CA TYR A 301 -3.19 25.05 -12.64
C TYR A 301 -4.43 25.16 -13.50
N SER A 302 -4.56 24.26 -14.48
CA SER A 302 -5.70 24.22 -15.40
C SER A 302 -6.61 23.03 -15.12
N TYR A 303 -7.91 23.13 -15.42
CA TYR A 303 -8.88 22.04 -15.29
C TYR A 303 -9.99 22.15 -16.34
N SER A 304 -10.72 21.07 -16.63
CA SER A 304 -11.77 21.07 -17.66
C SER A 304 -13.11 20.68 -17.07
N ASN A 305 -14.15 21.43 -17.43
CA ASN A 305 -15.55 21.08 -17.14
C ASN A 305 -16.00 19.82 -17.89
N LEU A 306 -15.23 19.36 -18.87
CA LEU A 306 -15.48 18.08 -19.51
C LEU A 306 -15.23 16.93 -18.54
N ILE A 307 -14.38 17.08 -17.52
CA ILE A 307 -14.08 16.07 -16.48
C ILE A 307 -14.85 16.41 -15.19
N ASN A 308 -15.55 15.44 -14.62
CA ASN A 308 -16.23 15.66 -13.33
C ASN A 308 -15.23 16.04 -12.23
N VAL A 309 -15.64 16.95 -11.34
CA VAL A 309 -14.80 17.49 -10.24
C VAL A 309 -14.27 16.38 -9.33
N ASP A 310 -15.04 15.33 -9.09
CA ASP A 310 -14.67 14.19 -8.24
C ASP A 310 -13.62 13.25 -8.87
N ASN A 311 -13.25 13.49 -10.13
CA ASN A 311 -12.20 12.75 -10.84
C ASN A 311 -10.84 13.47 -10.80
N TYR A 312 -10.71 14.61 -10.12
CA TYR A 312 -9.43 15.28 -9.91
C TYR A 312 -8.85 14.93 -8.53
N TYR A 313 -7.56 14.60 -8.53
CA TYR A 313 -6.85 14.16 -7.33
C TYR A 313 -5.51 14.86 -7.19
N LEU A 314 -5.32 15.59 -6.10
CA LEU A 314 -4.05 16.20 -5.77
C LEU A 314 -3.24 15.21 -4.95
N LYS A 315 -2.06 14.87 -5.43
CA LYS A 315 -1.09 14.05 -4.72
C LYS A 315 0.11 14.89 -4.33
N LEU A 316 0.40 14.94 -3.04
CA LEU A 316 1.51 15.67 -2.44
C LEU A 316 2.47 14.70 -1.77
N LYS A 317 3.76 15.03 -1.78
CA LYS A 317 4.79 14.36 -1.00
C LYS A 317 5.71 15.40 -0.39
N GLY A 318 5.96 15.30 0.92
CA GLY A 318 6.76 16.29 1.62
C GLY A 318 7.14 15.85 3.02
N LYS A 319 7.48 16.82 3.86
CA LYS A 319 7.79 16.64 5.27
C LYS A 319 7.29 17.82 6.10
N GLU A 320 7.05 17.57 7.38
CA GLU A 320 6.78 18.60 8.38
C GLU A 320 7.93 19.60 8.49
N ILE A 321 7.59 20.87 8.70
CA ILE A 321 8.59 21.90 9.02
C ILE A 321 8.96 21.76 10.50
N SER A 322 10.11 21.14 10.79
CA SER A 322 10.61 20.88 12.14
C SER A 322 12.07 21.33 12.30
N PRO A 323 12.55 21.67 13.51
CA PRO A 323 13.96 21.92 13.75
C PRO A 323 14.83 20.73 13.30
N PRO A 324 16.09 20.96 12.83
CA PRO A 324 16.95 19.90 12.26
C PRO A 324 17.33 18.75 13.19
N SER A 325 16.94 18.79 14.46
CA SER A 325 17.31 17.84 15.52
C SER A 325 16.11 17.25 16.23
N SER A 326 14.91 17.39 15.65
CA SER A 326 13.69 16.81 16.19
C SER A 326 13.11 15.85 15.16
N PRO A 327 12.61 14.68 15.60
CA PRO A 327 11.91 13.77 14.72
C PRO A 327 10.76 14.52 14.04
N TYR A 328 10.48 14.15 12.79
CA TYR A 328 9.47 14.84 11.98
C TYR A 328 8.72 13.85 11.09
N TRP A 329 7.49 14.20 10.73
CA TRP A 329 6.73 13.41 9.77
C TRP A 329 7.19 13.69 8.34
N LYS A 330 7.59 12.66 7.61
CA LYS A 330 7.45 12.66 6.15
C LYS A 330 6.07 12.17 5.77
N PHE A 331 5.56 12.60 4.63
CA PHE A 331 4.21 12.22 4.23
C PHE A 331 4.02 12.03 2.72
N GLN A 332 2.95 11.29 2.41
CA GLN A 332 2.26 11.28 1.13
C GLN A 332 0.78 11.53 1.38
N HIS A 333 0.25 12.59 0.76
CA HIS A 333 -1.13 13.03 0.95
C HIS A 333 -1.85 13.01 -0.40
N VAL A 334 -3.09 12.52 -0.39
CA VAL A 334 -3.99 12.59 -1.54
C VAL A 334 -5.31 13.21 -1.11
N SER A 335 -5.72 14.27 -1.81
CA SER A 335 -7.04 14.88 -1.69
C SER A 335 -7.80 14.74 -3.01
N ARG A 336 -9.14 14.73 -2.93
CA ARG A 336 -10.06 14.59 -4.07
C ARG A 336 -10.92 15.84 -4.18
N GLY A 337 -11.18 16.31 -5.41
CA GLY A 337 -12.17 17.35 -5.66
C GLY A 337 -13.57 16.94 -5.19
N THR A 338 -14.35 17.86 -4.63
CA THR A 338 -15.69 17.55 -4.06
C THR A 338 -16.83 18.38 -4.64
N SER A 339 -16.80 19.70 -4.51
CA SER A 339 -17.87 20.59 -5.00
C SER A 339 -17.43 21.55 -6.10
N SER A 340 -16.21 22.06 -6.02
CA SER A 340 -15.56 22.86 -7.06
C SER A 340 -14.07 22.63 -6.97
N ILE A 341 -13.42 22.24 -8.07
CA ILE A 341 -11.98 22.01 -8.04
C ILE A 341 -11.21 23.27 -7.63
N THR A 342 -11.68 24.46 -8.03
CA THR A 342 -11.04 25.76 -7.74
C THR A 342 -10.90 26.08 -6.25
N SER A 343 -11.81 25.58 -5.42
CA SER A 343 -11.87 25.89 -3.98
C SER A 343 -11.80 24.67 -3.08
N HIS A 344 -11.84 23.45 -3.64
CA HIS A 344 -11.93 22.21 -2.85
C HIS A 344 -10.83 21.20 -3.16
N LEU A 345 -9.85 21.56 -3.98
CA LEU A 345 -8.57 20.87 -4.01
C LEU A 345 -7.66 21.48 -2.92
N SER A 346 -7.85 21.07 -1.67
CA SER A 346 -7.09 21.61 -0.53
C SER A 346 -5.73 20.95 -0.39
N ALA A 347 -4.73 21.76 -0.06
CA ALA A 347 -3.43 21.35 0.43
C ALA A 347 -3.19 21.75 1.90
N GLU A 348 -4.11 22.50 2.52
CA GLU A 348 -3.97 22.93 3.92
C GLU A 348 -4.18 21.76 4.89
N ASN A 349 -3.58 21.87 6.08
CA ASN A 349 -3.84 20.98 7.21
C ASN A 349 -3.54 19.51 6.90
N ILE A 350 -2.42 19.25 6.21
CA ILE A 350 -2.07 17.89 5.77
C ILE A 350 -1.85 16.98 6.97
N LEU A 351 -1.16 17.50 7.98
CA LEU A 351 -0.80 16.79 9.20
C LEU A 351 -1.91 16.86 10.27
N ASP A 352 -3.06 17.48 9.98
CA ASP A 352 -4.13 17.64 10.97
C ASP A 352 -4.70 16.30 11.45
N GLY A 353 -4.65 16.15 12.77
CA GLY A 353 -5.08 14.94 13.45
C GLY A 353 -4.18 13.74 13.16
N PHE A 354 -2.89 13.97 12.87
CA PHE A 354 -1.82 13.02 13.17
C PHE A 354 -1.22 13.34 14.55
N PRO A 355 -0.67 12.34 15.23
CA PRO A 355 0.08 12.55 16.47
C PRO A 355 1.34 13.39 16.23
N ASN A 356 1.91 13.94 17.30
CA ASN A 356 3.24 14.54 17.23
C ASN A 356 4.29 13.49 16.82
N PRO A 357 5.33 13.88 16.06
CA PRO A 357 6.43 12.99 15.72
C PRO A 357 7.27 12.70 16.98
N GLU A 358 7.01 11.58 17.65
CA GLU A 358 7.78 11.16 18.83
C GLU A 358 8.21 9.69 18.72
N PRO A 359 9.42 9.33 19.20
CA PRO A 359 9.87 7.95 19.27
C PRO A 359 8.99 7.09 20.18
N PRO A 360 8.74 5.81 19.84
CA PRO A 360 8.06 4.88 20.72
C PRO A 360 8.91 4.60 21.97
N THR A 361 8.26 4.38 23.10
CA THR A 361 8.93 4.09 24.38
C THR A 361 8.36 2.84 25.04
N LEU A 362 9.11 2.22 25.95
CA LEU A 362 8.62 1.07 26.73
C LEU A 362 8.04 1.55 28.06
N GLY A 363 6.96 0.91 28.51
CA GLY A 363 6.37 1.16 29.82
C GLY A 363 5.43 0.04 30.27
N ILE A 364 4.77 0.27 31.40
CA ILE A 364 3.69 -0.60 31.88
C ILE A 364 2.38 -0.15 31.21
N CYS A 365 1.58 -1.11 30.75
CA CYS A 365 0.26 -0.87 30.17
C CYS A 365 -0.66 -0.21 31.21
N ASN A 366 -1.42 0.81 30.80
CA ASN A 366 -2.28 1.56 31.74
C ASN A 366 -3.40 0.71 32.36
N ASP A 367 -3.95 -0.24 31.58
CA ASP A 367 -5.11 -1.03 31.98
C ASP A 367 -4.77 -2.38 32.63
N HIS A 368 -3.48 -2.75 32.67
CA HIS A 368 -3.02 -4.05 33.21
C HIS A 368 -1.72 -3.92 33.99
N ASN A 369 -1.82 -4.03 35.32
CA ASN A 369 -0.66 -4.09 36.20
C ASN A 369 0.26 -5.25 35.79
N ASN A 370 1.56 -4.97 35.67
CA ASN A 370 2.63 -5.93 35.34
C ASN A 370 2.69 -6.43 33.89
N THR A 371 1.95 -5.82 32.94
CA THR A 371 2.13 -6.11 31.51
C THR A 371 2.95 -4.98 30.88
N GLN A 372 3.99 -5.34 30.11
CA GLN A 372 4.78 -4.38 29.37
C GLN A 372 4.06 -3.99 28.06
N CYS A 373 4.05 -2.69 27.77
CA CYS A 373 3.50 -2.11 26.55
C CYS A 373 4.53 -1.23 25.84
N ILE A 374 4.34 -1.10 24.53
CA ILE A 374 5.00 -0.09 23.72
C ILE A 374 4.08 1.13 23.67
N LYS A 375 4.54 2.25 24.22
CA LYS A 375 3.84 3.53 24.25
C LYS A 375 4.10 4.31 22.98
N ILE A 376 3.02 4.75 22.37
CA ILE A 376 2.99 5.49 21.12
C ILE A 376 2.26 6.79 21.40
N THR A 377 2.97 7.90 21.28
CA THR A 377 2.60 9.32 21.47
C THR A 377 1.22 9.63 22.08
N HIS A 378 1.21 10.48 23.11
CA HIS A 378 0.00 10.99 23.76
C HIS A 378 -0.73 12.05 22.91
N THR A 379 -1.60 11.66 21.97
CA THR A 379 -2.54 12.59 21.33
C THR A 379 -3.95 12.01 21.22
N GLN A 380 -4.93 12.87 20.87
CA GLN A 380 -6.33 12.50 20.75
C GLN A 380 -6.51 11.26 19.87
N LYS A 381 -7.44 10.39 20.26
CA LYS A 381 -7.87 9.24 19.45
C LYS A 381 -8.15 9.69 18.01
N THR A 382 -7.38 9.17 17.07
CA THR A 382 -7.58 9.44 15.65
C THR A 382 -8.42 8.29 15.08
N ASP A 383 -9.72 8.53 14.89
CA ASP A 383 -10.60 7.54 14.27
C ASP A 383 -10.17 7.29 12.81
N ASN A 384 -10.30 6.04 12.35
CA ASN A 384 -9.91 5.59 11.00
C ASN A 384 -8.41 5.74 10.68
N THR A 385 -7.57 5.64 11.70
CA THR A 385 -6.11 5.61 11.54
C THR A 385 -5.57 4.21 11.77
N ILE A 386 -4.73 3.78 10.85
CA ILE A 386 -4.01 2.51 10.92
C ILE A 386 -2.56 2.82 11.23
N LEU A 387 -1.98 2.04 12.14
CA LEU A 387 -0.61 2.13 12.58
C LEU A 387 0.16 0.92 12.08
N ARG A 388 1.38 1.19 11.60
CA ARG A 388 2.47 0.23 11.48
C ARG A 388 3.58 0.66 12.42
N LEU A 389 3.93 -0.21 13.36
CA LEU A 389 5.11 -0.05 14.22
C LEU A 389 6.07 -1.19 13.95
N LEU A 390 7.29 -0.85 13.54
CA LEU A 390 8.42 -1.76 13.54
C LEU A 390 9.32 -1.41 14.72
N ILE A 391 9.76 -2.42 15.45
CA ILE A 391 10.78 -2.31 16.49
C ILE A 391 11.86 -3.37 16.31
N ASP A 392 13.10 -3.02 16.59
CA ASP A 392 14.20 -3.94 16.92
C ASP A 392 14.51 -3.77 18.41
N SER A 393 14.44 -4.85 19.18
CA SER A 393 14.57 -4.80 20.63
C SER A 393 15.37 -5.97 21.17
N GLU A 394 16.15 -5.71 22.21
CA GLU A 394 16.84 -6.74 22.99
C GLU A 394 15.91 -7.27 24.08
N LEU A 395 15.88 -8.59 24.28
CA LEU A 395 15.15 -9.23 25.38
C LEU A 395 15.97 -9.23 26.67
N THR A 396 15.29 -9.06 27.80
CA THR A 396 15.86 -9.16 29.15
C THR A 396 16.10 -10.62 29.50
N VAL A 397 17.25 -11.16 29.08
CA VAL A 397 17.63 -12.55 29.36
C VAL A 397 18.45 -12.64 30.67
N PRO A 398 18.05 -13.48 31.65
CA PRO A 398 18.74 -13.56 32.96
C PRO A 398 20.20 -14.01 32.88
N SER A 399 20.54 -14.81 31.86
CA SER A 399 21.90 -15.32 31.62
C SER A 399 22.05 -15.76 30.17
N GLY A 400 23.21 -15.51 29.58
CA GLY A 400 23.53 -15.95 28.21
C GLY A 400 23.85 -14.80 27.27
N LEU A 401 23.85 -15.10 25.97
CA LEU A 401 24.06 -14.09 24.93
C LEU A 401 22.76 -13.32 24.66
N PRO A 402 22.83 -12.04 24.25
CA PRO A 402 21.65 -11.24 23.92
C PRO A 402 20.79 -11.92 22.85
N ILE A 403 19.47 -11.80 23.02
CA ILE A 403 18.45 -12.29 22.08
C ILE A 403 17.67 -11.10 21.59
N PHE A 404 17.41 -11.06 20.29
CA PHE A 404 16.77 -9.93 19.63
C PHE A 404 15.40 -10.33 19.07
N ILE A 405 14.48 -9.39 19.15
CA ILE A 405 13.18 -9.48 18.52
C ILE A 405 13.01 -8.28 17.59
N LYS A 406 12.77 -8.59 16.31
CA LYS A 406 12.39 -7.64 15.27
C LYS A 406 10.92 -7.85 14.99
N GLN A 407 10.09 -6.92 15.44
CA GLN A 407 8.64 -7.06 15.39
C GLN A 407 8.01 -5.92 14.61
N THR A 408 7.24 -6.26 13.57
CA THR A 408 6.31 -5.35 12.91
C THR A 408 4.90 -5.63 13.41
N ILE A 409 4.17 -4.58 13.78
CA ILE A 409 2.78 -4.63 14.27
C ILE A 409 1.92 -3.73 13.38
N TYR A 410 0.88 -4.32 12.79
CA TYR A 410 -0.20 -3.61 12.10
C TYR A 410 -1.45 -3.62 12.97
N SER A 411 -1.89 -2.45 13.41
CA SER A 411 -3.01 -2.31 14.34
C SER A 411 -3.83 -1.06 14.05
N PRO A 412 -5.14 -1.03 14.34
CA PRO A 412 -5.82 0.24 14.55
C PRO A 412 -5.01 1.09 15.52
N TYR A 413 -5.09 2.41 15.38
CA TYR A 413 -4.34 3.28 16.27
C TYR A 413 -4.76 3.08 17.73
N HIS A 414 -3.78 2.76 18.56
CA HIS A 414 -3.83 2.79 20.01
C HIS A 414 -2.61 3.52 20.55
N ASN A 415 -2.78 4.22 21.68
CA ASN A 415 -1.67 4.92 22.35
C ASN A 415 -0.69 3.94 23.01
N GLU A 416 -1.12 2.68 23.19
CA GLU A 416 -0.31 1.61 23.75
C GLU A 416 -0.56 0.34 22.96
N LEU A 417 0.51 -0.36 22.58
CA LEU A 417 0.45 -1.70 22.00
C LEU A 417 1.03 -2.70 22.99
N PRO A 418 0.36 -3.85 23.24
CA PRO A 418 0.91 -4.86 24.13
C PRO A 418 2.15 -5.53 23.53
N VAL A 419 3.10 -5.89 24.38
CA VAL A 419 4.20 -6.79 23.99
C VAL A 419 3.65 -8.21 23.87
N MET A 420 3.71 -8.78 22.66
CA MET A 420 3.11 -10.08 22.35
C MET A 420 3.81 -11.24 23.08
N LYS A 421 3.04 -12.20 23.57
CA LYS A 421 3.52 -13.45 24.22
C LYS A 421 3.34 -14.66 23.30
N PHE A 422 4.38 -15.48 23.19
CA PHE A 422 4.54 -16.56 22.20
C PHE A 422 4.51 -17.98 22.79
N ASP A 423 4.24 -18.14 24.09
CA ASP A 423 4.37 -19.44 24.80
C ASP A 423 5.79 -19.99 24.62
N SER A 424 6.76 -19.15 24.97
CA SER A 424 8.18 -19.43 24.87
C SER A 424 8.92 -18.76 26.02
N PRO A 425 9.63 -19.53 26.88
CA PRO A 425 10.35 -18.95 28.02
C PRO A 425 11.42 -17.95 27.60
N ILE A 426 11.86 -18.00 26.34
CA ILE A 426 12.84 -17.07 25.78
C ILE A 426 12.17 -15.83 25.23
N LEU A 427 11.13 -15.99 24.39
CA LEU A 427 10.49 -14.84 23.71
C LEU A 427 9.53 -14.07 24.62
N ASP A 428 9.07 -14.69 25.71
CA ASP A 428 8.14 -14.06 26.65
C ASP A 428 8.84 -13.19 27.71
N GLN A 429 10.16 -13.06 27.65
CA GLN A 429 10.92 -12.11 28.46
C GLN A 429 10.55 -10.66 28.10
N GLU A 430 10.79 -9.74 29.04
CA GLU A 430 10.53 -8.31 28.81
C GLU A 430 11.50 -7.72 27.77
N LEU A 431 11.02 -6.79 26.96
CA LEU A 431 11.87 -5.96 26.11
C LEU A 431 12.72 -5.06 27.01
N LYS A 432 14.03 -5.08 26.83
CA LYS A 432 14.98 -4.27 27.59
C LYS A 432 14.99 -2.82 27.12
N GLU A 433 15.08 -2.64 25.80
CA GLU A 433 15.09 -1.34 25.13
C GLU A 433 14.67 -1.50 23.66
N ILE A 434 14.13 -0.44 23.07
CA ILE A 434 13.91 -0.32 21.62
C ILE A 434 15.17 0.29 21.03
N LYS A 435 15.92 -0.48 20.24
CA LYS A 435 17.20 -0.06 19.63
C LYS A 435 17.01 0.68 18.33
N ASP A 436 16.02 0.26 17.56
CA ASP A 436 15.66 0.83 16.27
C ASP A 436 14.14 0.74 16.11
N PHE A 437 13.54 1.69 15.40
CA PHE A 437 12.11 1.70 15.15
C PHE A 437 11.74 2.36 13.82
N SER A 438 10.57 2.00 13.32
CA SER A 438 9.92 2.75 12.25
C SER A 438 8.44 2.85 12.56
N VAL A 439 7.95 4.10 12.66
CA VAL A 439 6.53 4.38 12.91
C VAL A 439 5.90 4.91 11.65
N SER A 440 4.74 4.39 11.29
CA SER A 440 3.97 4.91 10.17
C SER A 440 2.47 4.82 10.39
N TRP A 441 1.77 5.78 9.82
CA TRP A 441 0.34 5.96 10.03
C TRP A 441 -0.34 6.26 8.72
N ILE A 442 -1.51 5.70 8.51
CA ILE A 442 -2.39 6.12 7.43
C ILE A 442 -3.76 6.48 8.00
N LYS A 443 -4.20 7.70 7.69
CA LYS A 443 -5.54 8.19 7.98
C LYS A 443 -6.31 8.16 6.68
N THR A 444 -7.40 7.41 6.65
CA THR A 444 -8.24 7.31 5.47
C THR A 444 -9.69 7.00 5.85
N PRO A 445 -10.67 7.68 5.24
CA PRO A 445 -12.07 7.28 5.36
C PRO A 445 -12.41 6.08 4.45
N SER A 446 -11.48 5.62 3.60
CA SER A 446 -11.72 4.59 2.61
C SER A 446 -11.28 3.21 3.09
N SER A 447 -12.23 2.29 3.26
CA SER A 447 -11.92 0.89 3.60
C SER A 447 -11.05 0.18 2.55
N SER A 448 -11.12 0.59 1.28
CA SER A 448 -10.26 0.04 0.23
C SER A 448 -8.78 0.44 0.40
N ILE A 449 -8.51 1.52 1.14
CA ILE A 449 -7.14 1.97 1.43
C ILE A 449 -6.54 1.23 2.63
N THR A 450 -7.38 0.73 3.55
CA THR A 450 -6.94 -0.06 4.71
C THR A 450 -6.11 -1.27 4.29
N GLU A 451 -6.59 -2.07 3.35
CA GLU A 451 -5.84 -3.21 2.82
C GLU A 451 -4.58 -2.76 2.07
N THR A 452 -4.63 -1.57 1.44
CA THR A 452 -3.50 -1.01 0.69
C THR A 452 -2.28 -0.77 1.56
N PHE A 453 -2.52 -0.31 2.78
CA PHE A 453 -1.47 0.05 3.73
C PHE A 453 -0.52 -1.11 4.01
N LEU A 454 -1.05 -2.33 4.06
CA LEU A 454 -0.27 -3.54 4.21
C LEU A 454 0.76 -3.65 3.07
N TYR A 455 0.36 -3.42 1.82
CA TYR A 455 1.21 -3.62 0.65
C TYR A 455 2.27 -2.54 0.40
N GLN A 456 2.29 -1.46 1.18
CA GLN A 456 3.19 -0.33 0.91
C GLN A 456 4.65 -0.55 1.32
N TYR A 457 4.91 -1.45 2.25
CA TYR A 457 6.25 -1.74 2.76
C TYR A 457 6.87 -2.98 2.10
N GLN A 458 6.44 -3.27 0.87
CA GLN A 458 6.96 -4.39 0.10
C GLN A 458 8.12 -3.95 -0.80
N ASP A 459 9.33 -4.41 -0.46
CA ASP A 459 10.45 -4.45 -1.41
C ASP A 459 10.76 -5.90 -1.79
N LEU A 460 10.07 -6.37 -2.85
CA LEU A 460 10.18 -7.75 -3.29
C LEU A 460 11.54 -8.08 -3.90
N TYR A 461 12.27 -7.08 -4.42
CA TYR A 461 13.60 -7.32 -4.97
C TYR A 461 14.60 -7.52 -3.84
N LYS A 462 14.61 -6.62 -2.85
CA LYS A 462 15.46 -6.74 -1.67
C LYS A 462 15.24 -8.06 -0.93
N ARG A 463 13.99 -8.54 -0.84
CA ARG A 463 13.67 -9.89 -0.33
C ARG A 463 14.42 -11.03 -1.01
N THR A 464 14.81 -10.88 -2.26
CA THR A 464 15.53 -11.94 -2.98
C THR A 464 17.05 -11.85 -2.82
N LEU A 465 17.55 -10.84 -2.09
CA LEU A 465 18.96 -10.69 -1.77
C LEU A 465 19.25 -11.38 -0.43
N GLY A 466 20.15 -12.36 -0.42
CA GLY A 466 20.32 -13.28 0.71
C GLY A 466 20.69 -12.64 2.06
N SER A 467 21.25 -11.44 2.07
CA SER A 467 21.58 -10.68 3.29
C SER A 467 20.42 -9.83 3.83
N GLU A 468 19.40 -9.56 3.01
CA GLU A 468 18.30 -8.64 3.33
C GLU A 468 17.02 -9.37 3.74
N LEU A 469 17.04 -10.70 3.76
CA LEU A 469 15.98 -11.55 4.33
C LEU A 469 15.74 -11.34 5.83
N ILE A 470 16.67 -10.67 6.49
CA ILE A 470 16.76 -10.36 7.92
C ILE A 470 16.56 -8.85 8.16
N ASP A 471 16.33 -8.08 7.09
CA ASP A 471 16.08 -6.65 7.18
C ASP A 471 14.67 -6.42 7.77
N PRO A 472 14.57 -5.83 8.98
CA PRO A 472 13.29 -5.55 9.59
C PRO A 472 12.45 -4.58 8.74
N SER A 473 13.07 -3.74 7.91
CA SER A 473 12.38 -2.77 7.05
C SER A 473 11.49 -3.42 5.98
N ILE A 474 11.63 -4.73 5.77
CA ILE A 474 10.84 -5.50 4.81
C ILE A 474 9.89 -6.44 5.58
N ASP A 475 8.62 -6.06 5.68
CA ASP A 475 7.63 -6.81 6.47
C ASP A 475 7.11 -8.03 5.73
N ASN A 476 6.87 -9.15 6.45
CA ASN A 476 6.26 -10.35 5.88
C ASN A 476 4.76 -10.11 5.63
N ILE A 477 4.46 -9.26 4.65
CA ILE A 477 3.13 -8.83 4.24
C ILE A 477 2.52 -9.87 3.29
N PRO A 478 1.18 -10.02 3.29
CA PRO A 478 0.39 -10.45 2.14
C PRO A 478 0.99 -10.05 0.76
N LEU A 479 1.59 -10.98 0.01
CA LEU A 479 2.04 -10.72 -1.36
C LEU A 479 0.83 -10.52 -2.28
N LEU A 480 0.80 -9.41 -3.01
CA LEU A 480 -0.16 -9.23 -4.09
C LEU A 480 0.09 -10.28 -5.18
N LYS A 481 -0.99 -10.75 -5.80
CA LYS A 481 -0.93 -11.89 -6.74
C LYS A 481 0.04 -11.70 -7.91
N ASN A 482 0.30 -10.47 -8.37
CA ASN A 482 1.22 -10.16 -9.47
C ASN A 482 1.50 -8.66 -9.56
N ILE A 483 2.41 -8.30 -10.46
CA ILE A 483 2.74 -6.92 -10.82
C ILE A 483 1.56 -6.13 -11.39
N SER A 484 0.52 -6.77 -11.95
CA SER A 484 -0.70 -6.06 -12.36
C SER A 484 -1.47 -5.58 -11.13
N ALA A 485 -1.65 -6.44 -10.14
CA ALA A 485 -2.28 -6.09 -8.87
C ALA A 485 -1.47 -5.01 -8.12
N GLN A 486 -0.14 -5.11 -8.07
CA GLN A 486 0.71 -4.07 -7.49
C GLN A 486 0.46 -2.71 -8.14
N GLN A 487 0.39 -2.70 -9.46
CA GLN A 487 0.17 -1.48 -10.23
C GLN A 487 -1.24 -0.92 -10.08
N ASP A 488 -2.26 -1.76 -9.99
CA ASP A 488 -3.63 -1.34 -9.68
C ASP A 488 -3.71 -0.76 -8.26
N GLN A 489 -2.93 -1.29 -7.32
CA GLN A 489 -2.82 -0.77 -5.96
C GLN A 489 -2.19 0.63 -5.91
N GLN A 490 -1.08 0.81 -6.62
CA GLN A 490 -0.40 2.11 -6.73
C GLN A 490 -1.31 3.18 -7.35
N ASP A 491 -2.17 2.76 -8.28
CA ASP A 491 -3.15 3.63 -8.91
C ASP A 491 -4.34 3.94 -8.00
N LEU A 492 -4.80 2.98 -7.20
CA LEU A 492 -5.79 3.23 -6.15
C LEU A 492 -5.30 4.32 -5.18
N LEU A 493 -4.02 4.27 -4.79
CA LEU A 493 -3.35 5.32 -4.00
C LEU A 493 -3.13 6.65 -4.73
N LYS A 494 -3.48 6.77 -6.00
CA LYS A 494 -3.50 8.08 -6.67
C LYS A 494 -4.92 8.66 -6.72
N ARG A 495 -5.95 7.85 -6.47
CA ARG A 495 -7.37 8.19 -6.69
C ARG A 495 -8.25 8.13 -5.46
N GLN A 496 -7.70 7.86 -4.29
CA GLN A 496 -8.46 7.82 -3.05
C GLN A 496 -7.87 8.80 -2.05
N PRO A 497 -8.71 9.53 -1.30
CA PRO A 497 -8.21 10.37 -0.23
C PRO A 497 -7.55 9.56 0.88
N TYR A 498 -6.33 9.94 1.23
CA TYR A 498 -5.64 9.48 2.43
C TYR A 498 -4.50 10.44 2.77
N THR A 499 -4.08 10.42 4.01
CA THR A 499 -2.77 10.93 4.41
C THR A 499 -1.99 9.78 5.00
N TRP A 500 -0.80 9.54 4.48
CA TRP A 500 0.15 8.60 5.05
C TRP A 500 1.35 9.39 5.55
N VAL A 501 1.70 9.23 6.83
CA VAL A 501 2.92 9.77 7.43
C VAL A 501 3.85 8.66 7.92
N TRP A 502 5.14 8.90 7.91
CA TRP A 502 6.14 8.05 8.56
C TRP A 502 7.20 8.91 9.27
N LEU A 503 7.64 8.43 10.42
CA LEU A 503 8.53 9.15 11.30
C LEU A 503 9.95 9.01 10.79
N GLU A 504 10.66 10.13 10.65
CA GLU A 504 12.08 10.15 10.35
C GLU A 504 12.85 10.81 11.49
N GLU A 505 14.02 10.24 11.80
CA GLU A 505 14.93 10.69 12.84
C GLU A 505 15.90 11.78 12.39
#